data_AF-A0A928XCL2-F1
#
_entry.id   AF-A0A928XCL2-F1
#
_cell.length_a   1.000
_cell.length_b   1.000
_cell.length_c   1.000
_cell.angle_alpha   90.00
_cell.angle_beta   90.00
_cell.angle_gamma   90.00
#
_symmetry.space_group_name_H-M   'P 1'
#
loop_
_entity.id
_entity.type
_entity.pdbx_description
1 polymer ?
#
loop_
_entity_poly.entity_id
_entity_poly.type
_entity_poly.pdbx_seq_one_letter_code
_entity_poly.pdbx_strand_id
1 'polypeptide(L)'
;MSFEARGEAVVGVHDVEDLKLIYRVLHAHLAEHPDLMDTHFLIELQGFLHARARDEGVDTTHHGAWDAWLGNTDAAPCDERVRQRRTIRP
;
A
#
# COMPACT_ATOMS: atom_id res chain seq x y z
N MET A 1 -28.01 -31.18 -5.43
CA MET A 1 -27.36 -30.16 -6.28
C MET A 1 -26.63 -29.22 -5.34
N SER A 2 -25.30 -29.19 -5.37
CA SER A 2 -24.48 -28.32 -4.52
C SER A 2 -24.19 -27.03 -5.28
N PHE A 3 -24.58 -25.90 -4.71
CA PHE A 3 -24.11 -24.60 -5.17
C PHE A 3 -22.83 -24.28 -4.38
N GLU A 4 -21.74 -24.00 -5.08
CA GLU A 4 -20.53 -23.43 -4.51
C GLU A 4 -20.71 -21.91 -4.44
N ALA A 5 -20.69 -21.33 -3.24
CA ALA A 5 -20.64 -19.88 -3.10
C ALA A 5 -19.27 -19.39 -3.61
N ARG A 6 -19.25 -18.77 -4.79
CA ARG A 6 -18.04 -18.17 -5.38
C ARG A 6 -17.79 -16.78 -4.78
N GLY A 7 -17.51 -16.76 -3.48
CA GLY A 7 -17.12 -15.54 -2.74
C GLY A 7 -18.17 -14.42 -2.73
N GLU A 8 -17.86 -13.38 -1.97
CA GLU A 8 -18.56 -12.10 -1.99
C GLU A 8 -17.60 -11.07 -2.58
N ALA A 9 -18.02 -10.34 -3.61
CA ALA A 9 -17.24 -9.29 -4.24
C ALA A 9 -17.88 -7.93 -3.96
N VAL A 10 -17.06 -6.97 -3.54
CA VAL A 10 -17.46 -5.56 -3.41
C VAL A 10 -16.91 -4.84 -4.64
N VAL A 11 -17.78 -4.38 -5.52
CA VAL A 11 -17.40 -3.62 -6.73
C VAL A 11 -17.94 -2.20 -6.61
N GLY A 12 -17.03 -1.23 -6.63
CA GLY A 12 -17.35 0.19 -6.64
C GLY A 12 -16.41 0.95 -7.56
N VAL A 13 -16.90 2.06 -8.12
CA VAL A 13 -16.04 3.04 -8.78
C VAL A 13 -15.48 3.94 -7.67
N HIS A 14 -14.16 3.91 -7.49
CA HIS A 14 -13.47 4.66 -6.46
C HIS A 14 -12.47 5.63 -7.10
N ASP A 15 -12.31 6.81 -6.50
CA ASP A 15 -11.25 7.73 -6.89
C ASP A 15 -9.89 7.11 -6.52
N VAL A 16 -8.89 7.33 -7.38
CA VAL A 16 -7.52 6.90 -7.10
C VAL A 16 -6.98 7.53 -5.82
N GLU A 17 -7.38 8.76 -5.49
CA GLU A 17 -6.92 9.43 -4.27
C GLU A 17 -7.48 8.78 -2.99
N ASP A 18 -8.73 8.29 -3.03
CA ASP A 18 -9.31 7.50 -1.94
C ASP A 18 -8.58 6.17 -1.77
N LEU A 19 -8.25 5.50 -2.88
CA LEU A 19 -7.51 4.24 -2.86
C LEU A 19 -6.09 4.43 -2.32
N LYS A 20 -5.41 5.53 -2.66
CA LYS A 20 -4.12 5.91 -2.07
C LYS A 20 -4.24 6.13 -0.56
N LEU A 21 -5.27 6.83 -0.10
CA LEU A 21 -5.52 7.03 1.34
C LEU A 21 -5.71 5.69 2.06
N ILE A 22 -6.60 4.83 1.55
CA ILE A 22 -6.88 3.51 2.14
C ILE A 22 -5.59 2.68 2.21
N TYR A 23 -4.85 2.62 1.11
CA TYR A 23 -3.57 1.91 1.07
C TYR A 23 -2.61 2.43 2.13
N ARG A 24 -2.42 3.75 2.23
CA ARG A 24 -1.51 4.35 3.22
C ARG A 24 -1.91 4.03 4.66
N VAL A 25 -3.19 4.11 4.98
CA VAL A 25 -3.70 3.79 6.32
C VAL A 25 -3.42 2.31 6.65
N LEU A 26 -3.81 1.39 5.76
CA LEU A 26 -3.57 -0.05 5.98
C LEU A 26 -2.08 -0.36 6.08
N HIS A 27 -1.27 0.20 5.19
CA HIS A 27 0.17 -0.03 5.15
C HIS A 27 0.89 0.53 6.40
N ALA A 28 0.42 1.64 6.96
CA ALA A 28 0.98 2.20 8.20
C ALA A 28 0.80 1.27 9.42
N HIS A 29 -0.25 0.45 9.41
CA HIS A 29 -0.60 -0.46 10.50
C HIS A 29 -0.05 -1.89 10.35
N LEU A 30 0.74 -2.20 9.30
CA LEU A 30 1.30 -3.53 9.08
C LEU A 30 2.16 -4.05 10.25
N ALA A 31 2.85 -3.16 10.96
CA ALA A 31 3.68 -3.54 12.10
C ALA A 31 2.84 -4.03 13.30
N GLU A 32 1.63 -3.52 13.44
CA GLU A 32 0.69 -3.86 14.52
C GLU A 32 -0.23 -5.03 14.11
N HIS A 33 -0.45 -5.19 12.81
CA HIS A 33 -1.34 -6.18 12.21
C HIS A 33 -0.64 -6.89 11.04
N PRO A 34 0.32 -7.80 11.30
CA PRO A 34 1.08 -8.49 10.26
C PRO A 34 0.19 -9.30 9.30
N ASP A 35 -0.95 -9.80 9.79
CA ASP A 35 -1.93 -10.55 8.98
C ASP A 35 -2.46 -9.74 7.78
N LEU A 36 -2.40 -8.40 7.84
CA LEU A 36 -2.78 -7.54 6.72
C LEU A 36 -1.90 -7.78 5.49
N MET A 37 -0.63 -8.15 5.66
CA MET A 37 0.31 -8.41 4.56
C MET A 37 -0.17 -9.51 3.62
N ASP A 38 -0.86 -10.51 4.16
CA ASP A 38 -1.32 -11.68 3.43
C ASP A 38 -2.77 -11.53 2.93
N THR A 39 -3.42 -10.40 3.22
CA THR A 39 -4.78 -10.16 2.73
C THR A 39 -4.77 -9.95 1.22
N HIS A 40 -5.65 -10.68 0.53
CA HIS A 40 -5.83 -10.52 -0.91
C HIS A 40 -6.14 -9.08 -1.30
N PHE A 41 -6.97 -8.40 -0.49
CA PHE A 41 -7.33 -7.00 -0.69
C PHE A 41 -6.11 -6.08 -0.75
N LEU A 42 -5.18 -6.17 0.22
CA LEU A 42 -4.02 -5.28 0.24
C LEU A 42 -3.07 -5.55 -0.94
N ILE A 43 -2.89 -6.83 -1.29
CA ILE A 43 -2.07 -7.25 -2.45
C ILE A 43 -2.64 -6.69 -3.76
N GLU A 44 -3.95 -6.84 -3.97
CA GLU A 44 -4.63 -6.33 -5.17
C GLU A 44 -4.62 -4.80 -5.22
N LEU A 45 -4.89 -4.13 -4.10
CA LEU A 45 -4.84 -2.67 -3.99
C LEU A 45 -3.44 -2.14 -4.33
N GLN A 46 -2.39 -2.74 -3.77
CA GLN A 46 -1.01 -2.37 -4.08
C GLN A 46 -0.69 -2.59 -5.56
N GLY A 47 -1.11 -3.74 -6.12
CA GLY A 47 -0.91 -4.06 -7.54
C GLY A 47 -1.58 -3.04 -8.47
N PHE A 48 -2.83 -2.68 -8.17
CA PHE A 48 -3.58 -1.67 -8.90
C PHE A 48 -2.89 -0.30 -8.85
N LEU A 49 -2.49 0.16 -7.65
CA LEU A 49 -1.85 1.46 -7.49
C LEU A 49 -0.45 1.50 -8.14
N HIS A 50 0.32 0.41 -8.09
CA HIS A 50 1.59 0.30 -8.82
C HIS A 50 1.40 0.43 -10.33
N ALA A 51 0.39 -0.24 -10.90
CA ALA A 51 0.09 -0.11 -12.33
C ALA A 51 -0.24 1.34 -12.69
N ARG A 52 -1.13 1.97 -11.90
CA ARG A 52 -1.53 3.37 -12.12
C ARG A 52 -0.37 4.35 -12.03
N ALA A 53 0.53 4.16 -11.06
CA ALA A 53 1.72 5.00 -10.90
C ALA A 53 2.70 4.84 -12.07
N ARG A 54 2.91 3.61 -12.56
CA ARG A 54 3.75 3.36 -13.74
C ARG A 54 3.19 4.00 -15.00
N ASP A 55 1.86 3.98 -15.17
CA ASP A 55 1.20 4.66 -16.29
C ASP A 55 1.40 6.18 -16.25
N GLU A 56 1.65 6.75 -15.07
CA GLU A 56 2.02 8.17 -14.87
C GLU A 56 3.53 8.42 -14.93
N GLY A 57 4.34 7.39 -15.23
CA GLY A 57 5.79 7.50 -15.35
C GLY A 57 6.54 7.48 -14.01
N VAL A 58 5.89 7.09 -12.91
CA VAL A 58 6.51 6.98 -11.59
C VAL A 58 7.27 5.65 -11.49
N ASP A 59 8.53 5.73 -11.07
CA ASP A 59 9.30 4.54 -10.69
C ASP A 59 8.85 4.03 -9.32
N THR A 60 7.99 3.01 -9.33
CA THR A 60 7.47 2.37 -8.11
C THR A 60 8.53 1.57 -7.36
N THR A 61 9.70 1.33 -7.94
CA THR A 61 10.82 0.66 -7.25
C THR A 61 11.64 1.64 -6.41
N HIS A 62 11.56 2.93 -6.74
CA HIS A 62 12.16 4.00 -5.96
C HIS A 62 11.22 4.41 -4.82
N HIS A 63 11.54 3.99 -3.59
CA HIS A 63 10.72 4.24 -2.39
C HIS A 63 10.26 5.69 -2.24
N GLY A 64 11.15 6.67 -2.48
CA GLY A 64 10.79 8.09 -2.36
C GLY A 64 9.82 8.58 -3.44
N ALA A 65 9.87 8.00 -4.64
CA ALA A 65 9.00 8.40 -5.75
C ALA A 65 7.60 7.80 -5.55
N TRP A 66 7.57 6.55 -5.11
CA TRP A 66 6.36 5.86 -4.67
C TRP A 66 5.68 6.56 -3.49
N ASP A 67 6.41 6.88 -2.41
CA ASP A 67 5.87 7.57 -1.25
C ASP A 67 5.30 8.95 -1.63
N ALA A 68 6.03 9.72 -2.46
CA ALA A 68 5.56 11.02 -2.94
C ALA A 68 4.27 10.90 -3.75
N TRP A 69 4.19 9.93 -4.66
CA TRP A 69 2.99 9.70 -5.50
C TRP A 69 1.76 9.27 -4.70
N LEU A 70 1.96 8.52 -3.61
CA LEU A 70 0.92 8.17 -2.65
C LEU A 70 0.41 9.37 -1.82
N GLY A 71 1.06 10.55 -1.93
CA GLY A 71 0.70 11.74 -1.16
C GLY A 71 1.40 11.84 0.20
N ASN A 72 2.52 11.12 0.42
CA ASN A 72 3.35 11.28 1.62
C ASN A 72 4.38 12.40 1.44
N THR A 73 3.93 13.59 1.01
CA THR A 73 4.80 14.74 0.75
C THR A 73 5.36 15.38 2.02
N ASP A 74 4.76 15.10 3.19
CA ASP A 74 5.21 15.59 4.50
C ASP A 74 6.09 14.57 5.25
N ALA A 75 6.40 13.42 4.64
CA ALA A 75 7.26 12.44 5.27
C ALA A 75 8.71 12.93 5.30
N ALA A 76 9.32 12.92 6.49
CA ALA A 76 10.76 13.14 6.63
C ALA A 76 11.53 12.21 5.66
N PRO A 77 12.64 12.66 5.05
CA PRO A 77 13.44 11.87 4.13
C PRO A 77 13.70 10.45 4.65
N CYS A 78 13.74 9.46 3.76
CA CYS A 78 13.95 8.05 4.11
C CYS A 78 15.14 7.87 5.09
N ASP A 79 16.25 8.56 4.82
CA ASP A 79 17.45 8.55 5.66
C ASP A 79 17.20 9.00 7.10
N GLU A 80 16.28 9.95 7.30
CA GLU A 80 15.89 10.46 8.62
C GLU A 80 14.94 9.50 9.34
N ARG A 81 14.03 8.84 8.60
CA ARG A 81 13.13 7.80 9.13
C ARG A 81 13.90 6.54 9.54
N VAL A 82 14.91 6.14 8.77
CA VAL A 82 15.70 4.92 9.06
C VAL A 82 16.71 5.17 10.19
N ARG A 83 17.18 6.41 10.39
CA ARG A 83 18.05 6.78 11.54
C ARG A 83 17.42 6.47 12.90
N GLN A 84 16.10 6.50 13.02
CA GLN A 84 15.39 6.21 14.27
C GLN A 84 15.05 4.73 14.45
N ARG A 85 15.32 3.85 13.46
CA ARG A 85 15.16 2.41 13.66
C ARG A 85 16.20 1.93 14.67
N ARG A 86 15.74 1.51 15.85
CA ARG A 86 16.56 0.79 16.83
C ARG A 86 17.20 -0.40 16.12
N THR A 87 18.52 -0.40 16.03
CA THR A 87 19.28 -1.57 15.60
C THR A 87 19.00 -2.69 16.61
N ILE A 88 18.34 -3.75 16.14
CA ILE A 88 18.30 -5.01 16.88
C ILE A 88 19.74 -5.52 16.86
N ARG A 89 20.42 -5.38 18.00
CA ARG A 89 21.77 -5.90 18.20
C ARG A 89 21.66 -7.43 18.32
N PRO A 90 22.54 -8.22 17.67
CA PRO A 90 22.52 -9.68 17.78
C PRO A 90 22.80 -10.15 19.20
#